data_AF-W1XTF8-F1
#
_entry.id   AF-W1XTF8-F1
#
_cell.length_a   1.000
_cell.length_b   1.000
_cell.length_c   1.000
_cell.angle_alpha   90.00
_cell.angle_beta   90.00
_cell.angle_gamma   90.00
#
_symmetry.space_group_name_H-M   'P 1'
#
loop_
_entity.id
_entity.type
_entity.pdbx_description
1 polymer ?
#
loop_
_entity_poly.entity_id
_entity_poly.type
_entity_poly.pdbx_seq_one_letter_code
_entity_poly.pdbx_strand_id
1 'polypeptide(L)'
;RFPVSQSIDELMEACRDVIRKNNLTSAYIRPLIFVGDVGMGVNPPAGYSTDVIIAAFPWGAYLGAEALEQGIDAMVSSWNRAAPNTIPTAAKAGGNYLSSLLVGSEARRHG
;
A
#
# COMPACT_ATOMS: atom_id res chain seq x y z
N ARG A 1 17.31 6.46 -6.18
CA ARG A 1 15.99 6.12 -6.78
C ARG A 1 15.75 4.65 -6.51
N PHE A 2 14.55 4.25 -6.09
CA PHE A 2 14.24 2.84 -5.85
C PHE A 2 14.31 2.11 -7.20
N PRO A 3 15.22 1.13 -7.39
CA PRO A 3 15.38 0.48 -8.69
C PRO A 3 14.16 -0.39 -8.97
N VAL A 4 13.72 -0.42 -10.23
CA VAL A 4 12.63 -1.29 -10.72
C VAL A 4 13.06 -1.77 -12.10
N SER A 5 13.20 -3.08 -12.28
CA SER A 5 13.73 -3.66 -13.51
C SER A 5 12.66 -3.75 -14.60
N GLN A 6 11.41 -3.96 -14.22
CA GLN A 6 10.26 -4.05 -15.12
C GLN A 6 9.87 -2.66 -15.62
N SER A 7 9.53 -2.59 -16.90
CA SER A 7 8.86 -1.45 -17.51
C SER A 7 7.45 -1.24 -16.97
N ILE A 8 6.91 -0.04 -17.19
CA ILE A 8 5.53 0.28 -16.81
C ILE A 8 4.55 -0.65 -17.53
N ASP A 9 4.78 -0.95 -18.81
CA ASP A 9 3.91 -1.82 -19.61
C ASP A 9 3.90 -3.26 -19.09
N GLU A 10 5.07 -3.81 -18.70
CA GLU A 10 5.15 -5.13 -18.07
C GLU A 10 4.40 -5.19 -16.73
N LEU A 11 4.50 -4.14 -15.91
CA LEU A 11 3.76 -4.08 -14.63
C LEU A 11 2.25 -3.96 -14.85
N MET A 12 1.82 -3.17 -15.84
CA MET A 12 0.41 -3.03 -16.19
C MET A 12 -0.17 -4.34 -16.73
N GLU A 13 0.56 -5.05 -17.59
CA GLU A 13 0.09 -6.34 -18.11
C GLU A 13 0.06 -7.40 -17.00
N ALA A 14 1.08 -7.45 -16.15
CA ALA A 14 1.09 -8.36 -15.00
C ALA A 14 -0.09 -8.11 -14.05
N CYS A 15 -0.52 -6.84 -13.85
CA CYS A 15 -1.74 -6.53 -13.11
C CYS A 15 -3.00 -7.11 -13.76
N ARG A 16 -3.13 -6.99 -15.09
CA ARG A 16 -4.29 -7.54 -15.84
C ARG A 16 -4.28 -9.06 -15.81
N ASP A 17 -3.11 -9.67 -15.94
CA ASP A 17 -2.94 -11.11 -15.95
C ASP A 17 -3.33 -11.76 -14.63
N VAL A 18 -2.98 -11.15 -13.49
CA VAL A 18 -3.39 -11.67 -12.18
C VAL A 18 -4.91 -11.67 -12.04
N ILE A 19 -5.61 -10.66 -12.56
CA ILE A 19 -7.09 -10.62 -12.58
C ILE A 19 -7.64 -11.78 -13.44
N ARG A 20 -7.16 -11.90 -14.69
CA ARG A 20 -7.63 -12.93 -15.63
C ARG A 20 -7.38 -14.35 -15.10
N LYS A 21 -6.18 -14.64 -14.60
CA LYS A 21 -5.80 -15.96 -14.08
C LYS A 21 -6.63 -16.38 -12.86
N ASN A 22 -7.11 -15.43 -12.08
CA ASN A 22 -7.98 -15.69 -10.92
C ASN A 22 -9.48 -15.59 -11.26
N ASN A 23 -9.85 -15.41 -12.53
CA ASN A 23 -11.23 -15.24 -12.98
C ASN A 23 -12.01 -14.16 -12.21
N LEU A 24 -11.34 -13.06 -11.85
CA LEU A 24 -11.94 -11.98 -11.06
C LEU A 24 -12.65 -10.98 -11.97
N THR A 25 -13.93 -10.73 -11.73
CA THR A 25 -14.72 -9.70 -12.44
C THR A 25 -14.71 -8.36 -11.71
N SER A 26 -14.55 -8.39 -10.38
CA SER A 26 -14.34 -7.23 -9.52
C SER A 26 -13.23 -7.58 -8.52
N ALA A 27 -12.23 -6.72 -8.39
CA ALA A 27 -11.05 -7.01 -7.59
C ALA A 27 -10.41 -5.75 -7.01
N TYR A 28 -9.78 -5.94 -5.86
CA TYR A 28 -8.72 -5.07 -5.38
C TYR A 28 -7.37 -5.63 -5.84
N ILE A 29 -6.54 -4.79 -6.44
CA ILE A 29 -5.20 -5.14 -6.92
C ILE A 29 -4.15 -4.46 -6.03
N ARG A 30 -3.13 -5.22 -5.62
CA ARG A 30 -2.03 -4.75 -4.77
C ARG A 30 -0.68 -5.10 -5.39
N PRO A 31 -0.15 -4.25 -6.29
CA PRO A 31 1.26 -4.27 -6.65
C PRO A 31 2.11 -3.81 -5.45
N LEU A 32 3.22 -4.48 -5.19
CA LEU A 32 4.19 -4.11 -4.18
C LEU A 32 5.61 -4.31 -4.74
N ILE A 33 6.45 -3.30 -4.54
CA ILE A 33 7.88 -3.36 -4.85
C ILE A 33 8.63 -3.25 -3.52
N PHE A 34 9.57 -4.15 -3.26
CA PHE A 34 10.31 -4.20 -2.00
C PHE A 34 11.76 -4.62 -2.21
N VAL A 35 12.61 -4.28 -1.25
CA VAL A 35 13.98 -4.79 -1.20
C VAL A 35 13.91 -6.21 -0.64
N GLY A 36 14.32 -7.19 -1.44
CA GLY A 36 14.29 -8.60 -1.08
C GLY A 36 15.54 -9.03 -0.33
N ASP A 37 16.12 -10.14 -0.79
CA ASP A 37 17.28 -10.76 -0.15
C ASP A 37 18.58 -10.02 -0.46
N VAL A 38 18.90 -9.01 0.37
CA VAL A 38 20.12 -8.19 0.25
C VAL A 38 20.95 -8.16 1.54
N GLY A 39 20.66 -9.06 2.48
CA GLY A 39 21.20 -9.06 3.84
C GLY A 39 20.44 -8.13 4.80
N MET A 40 20.95 -8.03 6.04
CA MET A 40 20.24 -7.39 7.17
C MET A 40 20.71 -5.95 7.49
N GLY A 41 21.55 -5.37 6.65
CA GLY A 41 21.96 -3.97 6.80
C GLY A 41 20.80 -3.02 6.51
N VAL A 42 20.71 -1.91 7.25
CA VAL A 42 19.66 -0.88 7.03
C VAL A 42 19.73 -0.29 5.62
N ASN A 43 20.97 -0.08 5.13
CA ASN A 43 21.22 0.36 3.78
C ASN A 43 21.51 -0.85 2.89
N PRO A 44 20.75 -1.05 1.81
CA PRO A 44 21.07 -2.08 0.82
C PRO A 44 22.47 -1.87 0.21
N PRO A 45 23.17 -2.96 -0.19
CA PRO A 45 24.46 -2.86 -0.87
C PRO A 45 24.34 -2.11 -2.21
N ALA A 46 25.45 -1.57 -2.70
CA ALA A 46 25.48 -0.93 -4.00
C ALA A 46 25.07 -1.93 -5.11
N GLY A 47 24.24 -1.49 -6.06
CA GLY A 47 23.77 -2.32 -7.15
C GLY A 47 22.67 -3.34 -6.79
N TYR A 48 22.03 -3.21 -5.62
CA TYR A 48 20.91 -4.06 -5.24
C TYR A 48 19.74 -3.98 -6.25
N SER A 49 19.00 -5.08 -6.37
CA SER A 49 17.73 -5.17 -7.09
C SER A 49 16.55 -5.18 -6.12
N THR A 50 15.36 -4.95 -6.65
CA THR A 50 14.10 -5.06 -5.90
C THR A 50 13.26 -6.18 -6.48
N ASP A 51 12.38 -6.70 -5.65
CA ASP A 51 11.37 -7.67 -6.04
C ASP A 51 10.02 -6.99 -6.24
N VAL A 52 9.24 -7.55 -7.16
CA VAL A 52 7.88 -7.12 -7.47
C VAL A 52 6.94 -8.28 -7.23
N ILE A 53 5.88 -8.03 -6.47
CA ILE A 53 4.72 -8.94 -6.36
C ILE A 53 3.46 -8.19 -6.76
N ILE A 54 2.50 -8.93 -7.32
CA ILE A 54 1.18 -8.41 -7.67
C ILE A 54 0.15 -9.43 -7.19
N ALA A 55 -0.68 -9.02 -6.24
CA ALA A 55 -1.82 -9.81 -5.77
C ALA A 55 -3.13 -9.14 -6.20
N ALA A 56 -4.15 -9.94 -6.50
CA ALA A 56 -5.51 -9.44 -6.67
C ALA A 56 -6.51 -10.39 -6.01
N PHE A 57 -7.58 -9.84 -5.46
CA PHE A 57 -8.60 -10.60 -4.75
C PHE A 57 -9.93 -9.83 -4.67
N PRO A 58 -11.08 -10.51 -4.47
CA PRO A 58 -12.35 -9.83 -4.28
C PRO A 58 -12.30 -8.91 -3.06
N TRP A 59 -12.88 -7.71 -3.17
CA TRP A 59 -12.92 -6.74 -2.08
C TRP A 59 -14.23 -5.94 -2.14
N GLY A 60 -15.00 -5.94 -1.05
CA GLY A 60 -16.28 -5.22 -0.92
C GLY A 60 -16.11 -3.75 -0.50
N ALA A 61 -17.18 -3.09 -0.05
CA ALA A 61 -17.05 -1.72 0.46
C ALA A 61 -16.14 -1.67 1.72
N TYR A 62 -15.09 -0.83 1.69
CA TYR A 62 -14.05 -0.81 2.73
C TYR A 62 -14.58 -0.41 4.13
N LEU A 63 -15.50 0.56 4.19
CA LEU A 63 -16.14 1.03 5.42
C LEU A 63 -17.58 0.51 5.57
N GLY A 64 -17.92 -0.56 4.86
CA GLY A 64 -19.30 -1.06 4.76
C GLY A 64 -20.13 -0.32 3.71
N ALA A 65 -21.23 -0.94 3.28
CA ALA A 65 -22.12 -0.35 2.29
C ALA A 65 -22.91 0.85 2.87
N GLU A 66 -23.30 0.76 4.14
CA GLU A 66 -24.04 1.80 4.86
C GLU A 66 -23.29 3.13 4.91
N ALA A 67 -21.95 3.09 5.05
CA ALA A 67 -21.10 4.27 5.03
C ALA A 67 -21.19 5.08 3.72
N LEU A 68 -21.56 4.43 2.60
CA LEU A 68 -21.74 5.12 1.32
C LEU A 68 -23.06 5.91 1.27
N GLU A 69 -24.06 5.52 2.08
CA GLU A 69 -25.39 6.12 2.09
C GLU A 69 -25.55 7.12 3.24
N GLN A 70 -25.05 6.78 4.42
CA GLN A 70 -25.27 7.53 5.67
C GLN A 70 -24.05 8.37 6.10
N GLY A 71 -22.91 8.19 5.43
CA GLY A 71 -21.65 8.82 5.82
C GLY A 71 -20.90 8.00 6.88
N ILE A 72 -19.81 8.57 7.39
CA ILE A 72 -18.95 7.94 8.40
C ILE A 72 -18.77 8.84 9.60
N ASP A 73 -18.59 8.22 10.76
CA ASP A 73 -18.05 8.91 11.92
C ASP A 73 -16.53 9.08 11.74
N ALA A 74 -16.05 10.27 12.07
CA ALA A 74 -14.65 10.64 11.93
C ALA A 74 -14.17 11.43 13.15
N MET A 75 -12.88 11.26 13.45
CA MET A 75 -12.22 11.86 14.59
C MET A 75 -10.96 12.61 14.13
N VAL A 76 -10.66 13.73 14.80
CA VAL A 76 -9.34 14.36 14.73
C VAL A 76 -8.40 13.58 15.65
N SER A 77 -7.43 12.90 15.06
CA SER A 77 -6.44 12.10 15.80
C SER A 77 -5.46 12.97 16.57
N SER A 78 -4.99 12.48 17.73
CA SER A 78 -3.89 13.10 18.47
C SER A 78 -2.52 12.80 17.85
N TRP A 79 -2.43 11.80 16.97
CA TRP A 79 -1.22 11.49 16.22
C TRP A 79 -1.03 12.48 15.07
N ASN A 80 0.14 13.10 15.05
CA ASN A 80 0.53 13.99 13.95
C ASN A 80 0.88 13.19 12.69
N ARG A 81 0.48 13.74 11.54
CA ARG A 81 0.98 13.26 10.24
C ARG A 81 2.46 13.60 10.12
N ALA A 82 3.24 12.70 9.53
CA ALA A 82 4.67 12.93 9.33
C ALA A 82 4.90 14.19 8.48
N ALA A 83 5.90 15.00 8.85
CA ALA A 83 6.31 16.17 8.07
C ALA A 83 7.03 15.72 6.77
N PRO A 84 6.98 16.52 5.69
CA PRO A 84 7.55 16.14 4.39
C PRO A 84 9.05 15.78 4.38
N ASN A 85 9.82 16.26 5.36
CA ASN A 85 11.25 16.01 5.52
C ASN A 85 11.58 14.94 6.57
N THR A 86 10.59 14.28 7.17
CA THR A 86 10.80 13.17 8.13
C THR A 86 10.89 11.82 7.41
N ILE A 87 9.92 11.57 6.52
CA ILE A 87 9.82 10.40 5.63
C ILE A 87 9.20 10.87 4.30
N PRO A 88 9.34 10.16 3.17
CA PRO A 88 8.80 10.61 1.89
C PRO A 88 7.27 10.54 1.87
N THR A 89 6.60 11.61 2.30
CA THR A 89 5.12 11.66 2.45
C THR A 89 4.36 11.62 1.13
N ALA A 90 5.02 12.02 0.03
CA ALA A 90 4.46 11.92 -1.32
C ALA A 90 4.53 10.50 -1.90
N ALA A 91 5.33 9.60 -1.32
CA ALA A 91 5.44 8.22 -1.76
C ALA A 91 4.47 7.33 -1.00
N LYS A 92 3.87 6.34 -1.69
CA LYS A 92 3.10 5.26 -1.06
C LYS A 92 4.05 4.18 -0.52
N ALA A 93 4.85 4.54 0.48
CA ALA A 93 5.83 3.65 1.09
C ALA A 93 5.22 2.88 2.27
N GLY A 94 5.58 1.59 2.41
CA GLY A 94 5.06 0.73 3.48
C GLY A 94 5.27 1.31 4.89
N GLY A 95 6.47 1.84 5.17
CA GLY A 95 6.79 2.45 6.47
C GLY A 95 5.90 3.64 6.84
N ASN A 96 5.35 4.37 5.85
CA ASN A 96 4.45 5.50 6.11
C ASN A 96 3.12 5.03 6.73
N TYR A 97 2.71 3.78 6.50
CA TYR A 97 1.45 3.23 7.02
C TYR A 97 1.48 2.94 8.52
N LEU A 98 2.64 2.96 9.18
CA LEU A 98 2.70 2.92 10.66
C LEU A 98 1.96 4.11 11.28
N SER A 99 2.10 5.31 10.70
CA SER A 99 1.33 6.49 11.13
C SER A 99 -0.16 6.30 10.88
N SER A 100 -0.56 5.83 9.70
CA SER A 100 -1.97 5.58 9.37
C SER A 100 -2.60 4.51 10.27
N LEU A 101 -1.83 3.50 10.67
CA LEU A 101 -2.27 2.46 11.61
C LEU A 101 -2.59 3.09 12.97
N LEU A 102 -1.71 3.94 13.50
CA LEU A 102 -1.90 4.60 14.80
C LEU A 102 -3.12 5.52 14.78
N VAL A 103 -3.24 6.37 13.76
CA VAL A 103 -4.38 7.28 13.54
C VAL A 103 -5.70 6.50 13.46
N GLY A 104 -5.78 5.48 12.60
CA GLY A 104 -6.99 4.70 12.43
C GLY A 104 -7.32 3.81 13.63
N SER A 105 -6.32 3.36 14.39
CA SER A 105 -6.54 2.58 15.62
C SER A 105 -7.03 3.46 16.76
N GLU A 106 -6.59 4.73 16.82
CA GLU A 106 -7.10 5.69 17.79
C GLU A 106 -8.57 6.00 17.55
N ALA A 107 -8.95 6.33 16.31
CA ALA A 107 -10.34 6.59 15.95
C ALA A 107 -11.26 5.45 16.41
N ARG A 108 -10.97 4.20 16.00
CA ARG A 108 -11.78 3.02 16.36
C ARG A 108 -11.89 2.75 17.86
N ARG A 109 -10.95 3.22 18.69
CA ARG A 109 -11.04 3.08 20.15
C ARG A 109 -12.03 4.07 20.76
N HIS A 110 -12.33 5.17 20.06
CA HIS A 110 -13.16 6.28 20.55
C HIS A 110 -14.54 6.35 19.89
N GLY A 111 -14.82 5.51 18.89
CA GLY A 111 -16.08 5.46 18.14
C GLY A 111 -15.82 5.52 16.65
#